data_AF-E5Q2Z8-F1
#
_entry.id   AF-E5Q2Z8-F1
#
_cell.length_a   1.000
_cell.length_b   1.000
_cell.length_c   1.000
_cell.angle_alpha   90.00
_cell.angle_beta   90.00
_cell.angle_gamma   90.00
#
_symmetry.space_group_name_H-M   'P 1'
#
loop_
_entity.id
_entity.type
_entity.pdbx_description
1 polymer ?
#
loop_
_entity_poly.entity_id
_entity_poly.type
_entity_poly.pdbx_seq_one_letter_code
_entity_poly.pdbx_strand_id
1 'polypeptide(L)'
;MYSILLYINVQLFLTLLGFEFMALIYALVYVGALAVLFLFVVMLIRVQAAAFLNLSTNITFWLLIIFDFSYAYSNLQFVFTSECLVCFGASLYTSFADLTIINSIALTAALFGSLV
;
A
#
# COMPACT_ATOMS: atom_id res chain seq x y z
N MET A 1 5.06 -14.60 5.35
CA MET A 1 6.42 -14.21 4.94
C MET A 1 6.46 -13.57 3.55
N TYR A 2 5.79 -14.13 2.54
CA TYR A 2 5.74 -13.53 1.19
C TYR A 2 5.20 -12.08 1.14
N SER A 3 4.29 -11.70 2.05
CA SER A 3 3.81 -10.32 2.17
C SER A 3 4.90 -9.31 2.49
N ILE A 4 5.82 -9.64 3.40
CA ILE A 4 6.94 -8.76 3.79
C ILE A 4 7.89 -8.58 2.60
N LEU A 5 8.18 -9.66 1.88
CA LEU A 5 9.05 -9.64 0.71
C LEU A 5 8.45 -8.78 -0.41
N LEU A 6 7.13 -8.83 -0.61
CA LEU A 6 6.43 -7.94 -1.55
C LEU A 6 6.63 -6.47 -1.17
N TYR A 7 6.39 -6.10 0.10
CA TYR A 7 6.55 -4.72 0.55
C TYR A 7 7.97 -4.19 0.40
N ILE A 8 8.99 -5.01 0.65
CA ILE A 8 10.40 -4.63 0.44
C ILE A 8 10.69 -4.38 -1.05
N ASN A 9 10.16 -5.21 -1.96
CA ASN A 9 10.35 -5.00 -3.39
C ASN A 9 9.68 -3.70 -3.87
N VAL A 10 8.49 -3.39 -3.34
CA VAL A 10 7.81 -2.12 -3.66
C VAL A 10 8.59 -0.92 -3.12
N GLN A 11 9.14 -0.99 -1.91
CA GLN A 11 10.01 0.05 -1.35
C GLN A 11 11.25 0.28 -2.23
N LEU A 12 11.92 -0.81 -2.65
CA LEU A 12 13.09 -0.72 -3.52
C LEU A 12 12.72 -0.10 -4.87
N PHE A 13 11.57 -0.48 -5.43
CA PHE A 13 11.05 0.11 -6.66
C PHE A 13 10.77 1.61 -6.51
N LEU A 14 10.13 2.04 -5.42
CA LEU A 14 9.90 3.46 -5.11
C LEU A 14 11.21 4.25 -5.00
N THR A 15 12.22 3.64 -4.39
CA THR A 15 13.56 4.24 -4.27
C THR A 15 14.23 4.40 -5.64
N LEU A 16 14.07 3.42 -6.54
CA LEU A 16 14.59 3.49 -7.92
C LEU A 16 13.89 4.55 -8.77
N LEU A 17 12.62 4.85 -8.50
CA LEU A 17 11.87 5.93 -9.15
C LEU A 17 12.26 7.34 -8.63
N GLY A 18 13.08 7.43 -7.58
CA GLY A 18 13.50 8.70 -6.97
C GLY A 18 12.54 9.24 -5.90
N PHE A 19 11.57 8.44 -5.45
CA PHE A 19 10.66 8.79 -4.36
C PHE A 19 11.22 8.31 -3.01
N GLU A 20 12.21 9.03 -2.48
CA GLU A 20 12.91 8.69 -1.24
C GLU A 20 12.06 8.80 0.04
N PHE A 21 11.31 9.90 0.20
CA PHE A 21 10.47 10.15 1.38
C PHE A 21 9.28 9.19 1.43
N MET A 22 8.61 8.97 0.30
CA MET A 22 7.51 8.02 0.19
C MET A 22 8.00 6.59 0.42
N ALA A 23 9.18 6.22 -0.10
CA ALA A 23 9.79 4.92 0.17
C ALA A 23 10.07 4.71 1.67
N LEU A 24 10.56 5.73 2.38
CA LEU A 24 10.80 5.65 3.82
C LEU A 24 9.49 5.49 4.62
N ILE A 25 8.43 6.25 4.31
CA ILE A 25 7.13 6.08 4.96
C ILE A 25 6.55 4.69 4.65
N TYR A 26 6.70 4.22 3.41
CA TYR A 26 6.24 2.90 3.01
C TYR A 26 6.90 1.80 3.85
N ALA A 27 8.22 1.89 4.03
CA ALA A 27 8.95 0.99 4.92
C ALA A 27 8.46 1.06 6.37
N LEU A 28 8.22 2.27 6.91
CA LEU A 28 7.79 2.43 8.31
C LEU A 28 6.39 1.85 8.55
N VAL A 29 5.41 2.23 7.74
CA VAL A 29 4.00 1.89 7.98
C VAL A 29 3.66 0.49 7.45
N TYR A 30 4.08 0.14 6.23
CA TYR A 30 3.71 -1.14 5.64
C TYR A 30 4.60 -2.29 6.13
N VAL A 31 5.92 -2.13 6.07
CA VAL A 31 6.85 -3.17 6.55
C VAL A 31 6.90 -3.19 8.07
N GLY A 32 7.04 -2.02 8.72
CA GLY A 32 7.23 -1.91 10.16
C GLY A 32 5.97 -2.13 11.01
N ALA A 33 4.82 -1.60 10.60
CA ALA A 33 3.59 -1.69 11.39
C ALA A 33 2.61 -2.77 10.87
N LEU A 34 2.15 -2.67 9.62
CA LEU A 34 1.11 -3.56 9.08
C LEU A 34 1.57 -5.02 8.98
N ALA A 35 2.74 -5.28 8.38
CA ALA A 35 3.21 -6.64 8.18
C ALA A 35 3.49 -7.37 9.51
N VAL A 36 3.96 -6.63 10.52
CA VAL A 36 4.20 -7.14 11.87
C VAL A 36 2.89 -7.43 12.59
N LEU A 37 1.87 -6.58 12.47
CA LEU A 37 0.53 -6.86 13.00
C LEU A 37 -0.03 -8.16 12.39
N PHE A 38 0.09 -8.33 11.07
CA PHE A 38 -0.33 -9.57 10.43
C PHE A 38 0.47 -10.80 10.89
N LEU A 39 1.76 -10.65 11.19
CA LEU A 39 2.56 -11.73 11.78
C LEU A 39 1.99 -12.12 13.15
N PHE A 40 1.72 -11.14 14.03
CA PHE A 40 1.13 -11.41 15.33
C PHE A 40 -0.22 -12.12 15.22
N VAL A 41 -1.10 -11.66 14.34
CA VAL A 41 -2.42 -12.27 14.13
C VAL A 41 -2.30 -13.72 13.62
N VAL A 42 -1.46 -13.97 12.62
CA VAL A 42 -1.26 -15.33 12.09
C VAL A 42 -0.61 -16.26 13.11
N MET A 43 0.22 -15.74 14.02
CA MET A 43 0.79 -16.54 15.11
C MET A 43 -0.26 -16.87 16.19
N LEU A 44 -1.19 -15.94 16.48
CA LEU A 44 -2.27 -16.16 17.44
C LEU A 44 -3.36 -17.10 16.91
N ILE A 45 -3.63 -17.07 15.60
CA ILE A 45 -4.62 -17.93 14.96
C ILE A 45 -3.94 -19.22 14.49
N ARG A 46 -4.29 -20.36 15.09
CA ARG A 46 -3.92 -21.67 14.55
C ARG A 46 -4.70 -21.94 13.27
N VAL A 47 -4.19 -21.48 12.13
CA VAL A 47 -4.81 -21.70 10.82
C VAL A 47 -4.82 -23.21 10.53
N GLN A 48 -6.00 -23.83 10.62
CA GLN A 48 -6.25 -25.10 9.96
C GLN A 48 -6.30 -24.79 8.47
N ALA A 49 -5.23 -25.09 7.76
CA ALA A 49 -5.18 -25.01 6.30
C ALA A 49 -6.15 -26.05 5.72
N ALA A 50 -7.43 -25.69 5.66
CA ALA A 50 -8.48 -26.53 5.11
C ALA A 50 -9.19 -25.78 3.99
N ALA A 51 -9.43 -26.53 2.91
CA ALA A 51 -10.02 -26.12 1.64
C ALA A 51 -9.11 -25.25 0.75
N PHE A 52 -8.18 -25.92 0.03
CA PHE A 52 -7.80 -25.47 -1.31
C PHE A 52 -9.05 -25.59 -2.19
N LEU A 53 -9.91 -24.57 -2.15
CA LEU A 53 -11.04 -24.48 -3.05
C LEU A 53 -10.44 -24.31 -4.45
N ASN A 54 -10.60 -25.34 -5.30
CA ASN A 54 -10.29 -25.26 -6.73
C ASN A 54 -11.31 -24.31 -7.39
N LEU A 55 -11.21 -23.02 -7.06
CA LEU A 55 -11.93 -21.97 -7.74
C LEU A 55 -11.29 -21.89 -9.12
N SER A 56 -12.00 -22.33 -10.16
CA SER A 56 -11.61 -22.10 -11.54
C SER A 56 -11.74 -20.60 -11.84
N THR A 57 -10.82 -19.82 -11.29
CA THR A 57 -10.72 -18.41 -11.59
C THR A 57 -10.34 -18.30 -13.06
N ASN A 58 -11.16 -17.63 -13.86
CA ASN A 58 -10.82 -17.28 -15.24
C ASN A 58 -9.64 -16.29 -15.24
N ILE A 59 -8.42 -16.81 -15.06
CA ILE A 59 -7.17 -16.03 -15.03
C ILE A 59 -7.03 -15.22 -16.33
N THR A 60 -7.57 -15.74 -17.43
CA THR A 60 -7.67 -15.07 -18.73
C THR A 60 -8.44 -13.76 -18.68
N PHE A 61 -9.51 -13.67 -17.89
CA PHE A 61 -10.30 -12.44 -17.74
C PHE A 61 -9.54 -11.36 -16.96
N TRP A 62 -8.86 -11.75 -15.88
CA TRP A 62 -8.02 -10.83 -15.11
C TRP A 62 -6.83 -10.31 -15.93
N LEU A 63 -6.23 -11.17 -16.76
CA LEU A 63 -5.16 -10.76 -17.67
C LEU A 63 -5.65 -9.76 -18.72
N LEU A 64 -6.84 -9.96 -19.31
CA LEU A 64 -7.43 -9.01 -20.27
C LEU A 64 -7.59 -7.61 -19.67
N ILE A 65 -8.09 -7.51 -18.44
CA ILE A 65 -8.22 -6.21 -17.74
C ILE A 65 -6.86 -5.53 -17.57
N ILE A 66 -5.83 -6.28 -17.20
CA ILE A 66 -4.48 -5.74 -17.01
C ILE A 66 -3.90 -5.26 -18.35
N PHE A 67 -4.09 -6.01 -19.43
CA PHE A 67 -3.65 -5.60 -20.77
C PHE A 67 -4.38 -4.35 -21.26
N ASP A 68 -5.70 -4.29 -21.13
CA ASP A 68 -6.48 -3.11 -21.54
C ASP A 68 -6.08 -1.86 -20.75
N PHE A 69 -5.85 -1.99 -19.44
CA PHE A 69 -5.31 -0.91 -18.61
C PHE A 69 -3.93 -0.48 -19.15
N SER A 70 -3.03 -1.42 -19.41
CA SER A 70 -1.69 -1.11 -19.95
C SER A 70 -1.73 -0.39 -21.29
N TYR A 71 -2.66 -0.74 -22.19
CA TYR A 71 -2.81 -0.07 -23.47
C TYR A 71 -3.34 1.36 -23.31
N ALA A 72 -4.33 1.56 -22.44
CA ALA A 72 -4.93 2.87 -22.20
C ALA A 72 -3.93 3.91 -21.68
N TYR A 73 -2.97 3.49 -20.84
CA TYR A 73 -1.99 4.40 -20.22
C TYR A 73 -0.61 4.41 -20.87
N SER A 74 -0.43 3.70 -21.99
CA SER A 74 0.86 3.61 -22.72
C SER A 74 1.43 4.97 -23.16
N ASN A 75 0.60 6.00 -23.30
CA ASN A 75 1.00 7.33 -23.75
C ASN A 75 1.21 8.35 -22.62
N LEU A 76 1.08 7.96 -21.35
CA LEU A 76 1.37 8.87 -20.24
C LEU A 76 2.88 8.92 -19.99
N GLN A 77 3.49 10.05 -20.35
CA GLN A 77 4.87 10.34 -19.97
C GLN A 77 4.91 10.63 -18.46
N PHE A 78 5.49 9.70 -17.70
CA PHE A 78 5.77 9.91 -16.28
C PHE A 78 7.01 10.80 -16.16
N VAL A 79 6.82 12.05 -15.76
CA VAL A 79 7.95 12.93 -15.43
C VAL A 79 8.36 12.62 -14.00
N PHE A 80 9.56 12.05 -13.84
CA PHE A 80 10.18 11.85 -12.54
C PHE A 80 10.47 13.20 -11.90
N THR A 81 9.65 13.57 -10.92
CA THR A 81 9.90 14.75 -10.10
C THR A 81 10.54 14.28 -8.79
N SER A 82 11.67 14.88 -8.43
CA SER A 82 12.29 14.65 -7.12
C SER A 82 11.34 15.16 -6.04
N GLU A 83 10.88 14.28 -5.17
CA GLU A 83 10.05 14.69 -4.05
C GLU A 83 10.90 15.38 -2.98
N CYS A 84 10.31 16.39 -2.33
CA CYS A 84 10.92 17.09 -1.20
C CYS A 84 9.92 17.09 -0.05
N LEU A 85 10.38 16.69 1.14
CA LEU A 85 9.57 16.63 2.36
C LEU A 85 8.85 17.95 2.66
N VAL A 86 9.51 19.09 2.40
CA VAL A 86 8.92 20.42 2.61
C VAL A 86 7.78 20.69 1.63
N CYS A 87 7.95 20.30 0.36
CA CYS A 87 6.92 20.48 -0.66
C CYS A 87 5.71 19.57 -0.40
N PHE A 88 5.96 18.32 0.02
CA PHE A 88 4.91 17.38 0.42
C PHE A 88 4.15 17.88 1.66
N GLY A 89 4.86 18.43 2.66
CA GLY A 89 4.23 19.06 3.81
C GLY A 89 3.37 20.26 3.42
N ALA A 90 3.89 21.15 2.56
CA ALA A 90 3.15 22.31 2.09
C ALA A 90 1.87 21.91 1.33
N SER A 91 1.91 20.88 0.48
CA SER A 91 0.72 20.42 -0.26
C SER A 91 -0.32 19.79 0.67
N LEU A 92 0.09 19.05 1.70
CA LEU A 92 -0.82 18.47 2.69
C LEU A 92 -1.61 19.54 3.46
N TYR A 93 -0.95 20.60 3.91
CA TYR A 93 -1.61 21.63 4.73
C TYR A 93 -2.32 22.72 3.93
N THR A 94 -1.99 22.91 2.65
CA THR A 94 -2.59 23.97 1.82
C THR A 94 -3.64 23.46 0.85
N SER A 95 -3.36 22.36 0.14
CA SER A 95 -4.27 21.81 -0.89
C SER A 95 -5.12 20.66 -0.36
N PHE A 96 -4.64 19.91 0.64
CA PHE A 96 -5.29 18.70 1.14
C PHE A 96 -5.60 18.75 2.64
N ALA A 97 -5.80 19.94 3.20
CA ALA A 97 -6.03 20.13 4.63
C ALA A 97 -7.23 19.30 5.14
N ASP A 98 -8.33 19.29 4.39
CA ASP A 98 -9.52 18.50 4.73
C ASP A 98 -9.22 17.00 4.83
N LEU A 99 -8.38 16.48 3.93
CA LEU A 99 -7.96 15.07 3.95
C LEU A 99 -7.16 14.73 5.20
N THR A 100 -6.32 15.65 5.70
CA THR A 100 -5.55 15.43 6.94
C THR A 100 -6.47 15.36 8.16
N ILE A 101 -7.51 16.20 8.20
CA ILE A 101 -8.51 16.18 9.27
C ILE A 101 -9.30 14.87 9.23
N ILE A 102 -9.76 14.46 8.05
CA ILE A 102 -10.50 13.20 7.88
C ILE A 102 -9.64 12.00 8.28
N ASN A 103 -8.35 11.97 7.93
CA ASN A 103 -7.43 10.90 8.33
C ASN A 103 -7.26 10.83 9.86
N SER A 104 -7.24 11.97 10.55
CA SER A 104 -7.20 11.97 12.02
C SER A 104 -8.46 11.35 12.64
N ILE A 105 -9.65 11.69 12.11
CA ILE A 105 -10.93 11.12 12.55
C ILE A 105 -10.97 9.62 12.25
N ALA A 106 -10.56 9.21 11.04
CA ALA A 106 -10.51 7.80 10.65
C ALA A 106 -9.59 6.98 11.56
N LEU A 107 -8.42 7.51 11.92
CA LEU A 107 -7.49 6.83 12.83
C LEU A 107 -8.05 6.73 14.26
N THR A 108 -8.74 7.75 14.75
CA THR A 108 -9.43 7.66 16.06
C THR A 108 -10.57 6.63 16.04
N ALA A 109 -11.35 6.57 14.96
CA ALA A 109 -12.41 5.58 14.80
C ALA A 109 -11.83 4.15 14.71
N ALA A 110 -10.73 3.97 13.98
CA ALA A 110 -10.02 2.70 13.89
C ALA A 110 -9.51 2.24 15.27
N LEU A 111 -8.99 3.16 16.09
CA LEU A 111 -8.55 2.85 17.46
C LEU A 111 -9.71 2.38 18.33
N PHE A 112 -10.84 3.09 18.34
CA PHE A 112 -12.01 2.66 19.11
C PHE A 112 -12.58 1.34 18.60
N GLY A 113 -12.65 1.15 17.28
CA GLY A 113 -13.11 -0.09 16.67
C GLY A 113 -12.17 -1.29 16.87
N SER A 114 -10.88 -1.06 17.14
CA SER A 114 -9.94 -2.12 17.49
C SER A 114 -9.99 -2.51 18.97
N LEU A 115 -10.58 -1.67 19.84
CA LEU A 115 -10.63 -1.90 21.30
C LEU A 115 -11.93 -2.57 21.77
N VAL A 116 -13.03 -2.35 21.04
CA VAL A 116 -14.37 -2.91 21.34
C VAL A 116 -14.56 -4.21 20.57
#